data_AF-A0A520QQU3-F1
#
_entry.id   AF-A0A520QQU3-F1
#
_cell.length_a   1.000
_cell.length_b   1.000
_cell.length_c   1.000
_cell.angle_alpha   90.00
_cell.angle_beta   90.00
_cell.angle_gamma   90.00
#
_symmetry.space_group_name_H-M   'P 1'
#
loop_
_entity.id
_entity.type
_entity.pdbx_description
1 polymer ?
#
loop_
_entity_poly.entity_id
_entity_poly.type
_entity_poly.pdbx_seq_one_letter_code
_entity_poly.pdbx_strand_id
1 'polypeptide(L)' 'MDDENKLKSDIQIDNSQLYQEFLEERGQILRHKWLESEKEGRDIGFERALLDWVTNHRKKWRKDKGA' A
#
# COMPACT_ATOMS: atom_id res chain seq x y z
N MET A 1 -30.58 20.35 1.16
CA MET A 1 -29.62 20.42 2.29
C MET A 1 -29.08 19.04 2.66
N ASP A 2 -29.69 17.95 2.16
CA ASP A 2 -29.31 16.57 2.47
C ASP A 2 -28.15 16.03 1.61
N ASP A 3 -27.97 16.55 0.40
CA ASP A 3 -26.91 16.11 -0.53
C ASP A 3 -25.49 16.50 -0.09
N GLU A 4 -25.32 17.67 0.55
CA GLU A 4 -24.03 18.09 1.10
C GLU A 4 -23.59 17.22 2.28
N ASN A 5 -24.55 16.73 3.07
CA ASN A 5 -24.27 15.91 4.25
C ASN A 5 -23.94 14.46 3.84
N LYS A 6 -24.57 13.98 2.76
CA LYS A 6 -24.22 12.73 2.10
C LYS A 6 -22.82 12.77 1.48
N LEU A 7 -22.48 13.86 0.77
CA LEU A 7 -21.15 14.05 0.22
C LEU A 7 -20.07 14.16 1.32
N LYS A 8 -20.37 14.83 2.44
CA LYS A 8 -19.45 14.90 3.59
C LYS A 8 -19.24 13.55 4.26
N SER A 9 -20.27 12.72 4.39
CA SER A 9 -20.15 11.37 4.96
C SER A 9 -19.44 10.38 4.02
N ASP A 10 -19.61 10.53 2.70
CA ASP A 10 -18.85 9.76 1.70
C ASP A 10 -17.38 10.20 1.60
N ILE A 11 -17.07 11.49 1.82
CA ILE A 11 -15.69 12.00 1.96
C ILE A 11 -15.09 11.64 3.34
N GLN A 12 -15.97 11.37 4.31
CA GLN A 12 -15.63 10.77 5.61
C GLN A 12 -15.48 9.23 5.49
N ILE A 13 -15.14 8.71 4.30
CA ILE A 13 -14.28 7.52 4.20
C ILE A 13 -13.10 7.82 5.12
N ASP A 14 -13.05 7.10 6.24
CA ASP A 14 -12.17 7.40 7.35
C ASP A 14 -10.74 7.55 6.85
N ASN A 15 -10.29 8.82 6.70
CA ASN A 15 -8.95 9.14 6.22
C ASN A 15 -7.90 8.44 7.08
N SER A 16 -8.25 8.07 8.32
CA SER A 16 -7.39 7.22 9.14
C SER A 16 -7.24 5.83 8.53
N GLN A 17 -8.31 5.09 8.26
CA GLN A 17 -8.21 3.70 7.80
C GLN A 17 -7.57 3.57 6.41
N LEU A 18 -7.98 4.39 5.43
CA LEU A 18 -7.38 4.37 4.09
C LEU A 18 -5.89 4.76 4.13
N TYR A 19 -5.54 5.75 4.95
CA TYR A 19 -4.15 6.17 5.13
C TYR A 19 -3.33 5.10 5.86
N GLN A 20 -3.89 4.43 6.87
CA GLN A 20 -3.25 3.31 7.55
C GLN A 20 -2.96 2.17 6.56
N GLU A 21 -3.93 1.80 5.71
CA GLU A 21 -3.72 0.80 4.67
C GLU A 21 -2.61 1.21 3.69
N PHE A 22 -2.57 2.48 3.31
CA PHE A 22 -1.49 3.02 2.47
C PHE A 22 -0.13 2.93 3.16
N LEU A 23 -0.05 3.26 4.46
CA LEU A 23 1.18 3.15 5.24
C LEU A 23 1.65 1.70 5.38
N GLU A 24 0.72 0.76 5.59
CA GLU A 24 1.03 -0.66 5.65
C GLU A 24 1.53 -1.19 4.30
N GLU A 25 0.85 -0.84 3.20
CA GLU A 25 1.23 -1.19 1.82
C GLU A 25 2.63 -0.64 1.50
N ARG A 26 2.89 0.62 1.83
CA ARG A 26 4.22 1.23 1.71
C ARG A 26 5.27 0.49 2.55
N GLY A 27 4.91 0.05 3.76
CA GLY A 27 5.78 -0.76 4.61
C GLY A 27 6.17 -2.09 3.96
N GLN A 28 5.24 -2.75 3.28
CA GLN A 28 5.53 -3.99 2.53
C GLN A 28 6.49 -3.74 1.37
N ILE A 29 6.31 -2.65 0.62
CA ILE A 29 7.20 -2.27 -0.48
C ILE A 29 8.61 -1.98 0.04
N LEU A 30 8.74 -1.25 1.14
CA LEU A 30 10.04 -0.95 1.75
C LEU A 30 10.75 -2.21 2.27
N ARG A 31 10.00 -3.15 2.86
CA ARG A 31 10.54 -4.44 3.29
C ARG A 31 11.01 -5.27 2.10
N HIS A 32 10.22 -5.33 1.03
CA HIS A 32 10.58 -6.02 -0.20
C HIS A 32 11.83 -5.42 -0.83
N LYS A 33 11.90 -4.08 -0.93
CA LYS A 33 13.10 -3.36 -1.39
C LYS A 33 14.33 -3.78 -0.60
N TRP A 34 14.25 -3.78 0.73
CA TRP A 34 15.39 -4.18 1.57
C TRP A 34 15.83 -5.61 1.27
N LEU A 35 14.91 -6.57 1.25
CA LEU A 35 15.23 -7.98 0.98
C LEU A 35 15.88 -8.19 -0.39
N GLU A 36 15.39 -7.53 -1.44
CA GLU A 36 15.96 -7.65 -2.78
C GLU A 36 17.31 -6.92 -2.92
N SER A 37 17.47 -5.78 -2.23
CA SER A 37 18.77 -5.09 -2.16
C SER A 37 19.84 -5.92 -1.46
N GLU A 38 19.47 -6.63 -0.38
CA GLU A 38 20.38 -7.57 0.29
C GLU A 38 20.78 -8.73 -0.64
N LYS A 39 19.83 -9.26 -1.42
CA LYS A 39 20.10 -10.34 -2.39
C LYS A 39 21.01 -9.91 -3.54
N GLU A 40 20.84 -8.70 -4.05
CA GLU A 40 21.69 -8.17 -5.13
C GLU A 40 23.02 -7.58 -4.64
N GLY A 41 23.20 -7.44 -3.32
CA GLY A 41 24.37 -6.79 -2.73
C GLY A 41 24.48 -5.30 -3.07
N ARG A 42 23.40 -4.67 -3.50
CA ARG A 42 23.31 -3.25 -3.86
C ARG A 42 21.87 -2.76 -3.75
N ASP A 43 21.69 -1.45 -3.59
CA ASP A 43 20.33 -0.91 -3.59
C ASP A 43 19.66 -1.05 -4.97
N ILE A 44 18.53 -1.75 -5.03
CA ILE A 44 17.73 -1.89 -6.26
C ILE A 44 16.89 -0.65 -6.57
N GLY A 45 16.73 0.27 -5.61
CA GLY A 45 15.93 1.48 -5.74
C GLY A 45 14.43 1.26 -5.46
N PHE A 46 13.74 2.34 -5.11
CA PHE A 46 12.33 2.26 -4.70
C PHE A 46 11.39 1.93 -5.86
N GLU A 47 11.63 2.51 -7.04
CA GLU A 47 10.73 2.37 -8.19
C GLU A 47 10.72 0.94 -8.74
N ARG A 48 11.89 0.29 -8.79
CA ARG A 48 12.01 -1.13 -9.14
C ARG A 48 11.32 -2.04 -8.13
N ALA A 49 11.55 -1.81 -6.83
CA ALA A 49 10.90 -2.56 -5.77
C ALA A 49 9.37 -2.39 -5.79
N LEU A 50 8.88 -1.18 -6.07
CA LEU A 50 7.46 -0.88 -6.19
C LEU A 50 6.83 -1.66 -7.35
N LEU A 51 7.43 -1.61 -8.54
CA LEU A 51 6.92 -2.31 -9.72
C LEU A 51 6.87 -3.83 -9.51
N ASP A 52 7.93 -4.42 -8.95
CA ASP A 52 7.95 -5.85 -8.64
C ASP A 52 6.88 -6.22 -7.59
N TRP A 53 6.82 -5.47 -6.50
CA TRP A 53 5.88 -5.73 -5.42
C TRP A 53 4.42 -5.63 -5.87
N VAL A 54 4.07 -4.59 -6.63
CA VAL A 54 2.72 -4.41 -7.19
C VAL A 54 2.34 -5.55 -8.13
N THR A 55 3.29 -6.05 -8.91
CA THR A 55 3.07 -7.12 -9.89
C THR A 55 2.93 -8.49 -9.23
N ASN A 56 3.80 -8.81 -8.27
CA ASN A 56 3.99 -10.18 -7.78
C ASN A 56 3.40 -10.42 -6.37
N HIS A 57 3.30 -9.39 -5.53
CA HIS A 57 3.01 -9.55 -4.10
C HIS A 57 1.68 -8.93 -3.67
N ARG A 58 1.32 -7.77 -4.24
CA ARG A 58 0.15 -6.97 -3.84
C ARG A 58 -1.17 -7.73 -3.82
N LYS A 59 -1.44 -8.53 -4.86
CA LYS A 59 -2.69 -9.31 -4.98
C LYS A 59 -2.85 -10.27 -3.81
N LYS A 60 -1.78 -10.98 -3.44
CA LYS A 60 -1.79 -11.92 -2.31
C LYS A 60 -1.95 -11.16 -0.99
N TRP A 61 -1.18 -10.08 -0.80
CA TRP A 61 -1.25 -9.27 0.41
C TRP A 61 -2.66 -8.71 0.67
N ARG A 62 -3.33 -8.16 -0.36
CA ARG A 62 -4.72 -7.67 -0.26
C ARG A 62 -5.71 -8.79 0.08
N LYS A 63 -5.51 -10.01 -0.47
CA LYS A 63 -6.35 -11.17 -0.14
C LYS A 63 -6.18 -11.60 1.32
N ASP A 64 -4.95 -11.65 1.80
CA ASP A 64 -4.62 -12.06 3.18
C ASP A 64 -5.10 -11.02 4.22
N LYS A 65 -5.23 -9.75 3.84
CA LYS A 65 -5.76 -8.65 4.68
C LYS A 65 -7.29 -8.59 4.76
N GLY A 66 -7.98 -9.11 3.74
CA GLY A 66 -9.45 -9.07 3.65
C GLY A 66 -10.15 -10.35 4.15
N ALA A 67 -9.39 -11.32 4.66
CA ALA A 67 -9.87 -12.54 5.31
C ALA A 67 -9.73 -12.42 6.83
#